data_AF-A0A2N9ANQ9-F1
#
_entry.id   AF-A0A2N9ANQ9-F1
#
_cell.length_a   1.000
_cell.length_b   1.000
_cell.length_c   1.000
_cell.angle_alpha   90.00
_cell.angle_beta   90.00
_cell.angle_gamma   90.00
#
_symmetry.space_group_name_H-M   'P 1'
#
loop_
_entity.id
_entity.type
_entity.pdbx_description
1 polymer ?
#
loop_
_entity_poly.entity_id
_entity_poly.type
_entity_poly.pdbx_seq_one_letter_code
_entity_poly.pdbx_strand_id
1 'polypeptide(L)'
;MNAAYVSALSALAGSAIGAMASFATTWLTLRNQERATLLVQDRARRETLYGEFIREASTLFGDAFQHALDDPAKLVNLYAIVNKIRLFGEPETLEEAERVMQRIGATYFAPNKDLSAYADIHHSGDLDPLCAFSAVCRKELAIARR
;
A
#
# COMPACT_ATOMS: atom_id res chain seq x y z
N MET A 1 -50.86 32.32 -33.08
CA MET A 1 -49.60 31.52 -33.16
C MET A 1 -49.98 30.06 -33.18
N ASN A 2 -49.50 29.27 -34.15
CA ASN A 2 -49.92 27.87 -34.35
C ASN A 2 -49.30 26.93 -33.30
N ALA A 3 -50.12 26.05 -32.72
CA ALA A 3 -49.72 25.08 -31.69
C ALA A 3 -48.50 24.21 -32.10
N ALA A 4 -48.30 23.99 -33.40
CA ALA A 4 -47.14 23.27 -33.95
C ALA A 4 -45.79 23.95 -33.62
N TYR A 5 -45.72 25.28 -33.61
CA TYR A 5 -44.48 26.00 -33.28
C TYR A 5 -44.13 25.89 -31.80
N VAL A 6 -45.13 25.99 -30.92
CA VAL A 6 -44.95 25.82 -29.47
C VAL A 6 -44.49 24.40 -29.14
N SER A 7 -45.07 23.40 -29.81
CA SER A 7 -44.70 22.00 -29.65
C SER A 7 -43.27 21.70 -30.12
N ALA A 8 -42.86 22.19 -31.29
CA ALA A 8 -41.50 22.02 -31.81
C ALA A 8 -40.44 22.68 -30.90
N LEU A 9 -40.71 23.90 -30.42
CA LEU A 9 -39.85 24.59 -29.46
C LEU A 9 -39.74 23.84 -28.12
N SER A 10 -40.84 23.26 -27.65
CA SER A 10 -40.86 22.48 -26.41
C SER A 10 -40.06 21.18 -26.56
N ALA A 11 -40.16 20.50 -27.70
CA ALA A 11 -39.38 19.30 -28.00
C ALA A 11 -37.87 19.59 -28.11
N LEU A 12 -37.49 20.71 -28.75
CA LEU A 12 -36.10 21.17 -28.84
C LEU A 12 -35.53 21.58 -27.48
N ALA A 13 -36.34 22.23 -26.63
CA ALA A 13 -35.93 22.56 -25.27
C ALA A 13 -35.71 21.30 -24.42
N GLY A 14 -36.61 20.31 -24.53
CA GLY A 14 -36.47 19.02 -23.85
C GLY A 14 -35.22 18.25 -24.28
N SER A 15 -34.91 18.22 -25.58
CA SER A 15 -33.70 17.55 -26.09
C SER A 15 -32.41 18.28 -25.69
N ALA A 16 -32.40 19.61 -25.69
CA ALA A 16 -31.25 20.40 -25.25
C ALA A 16 -30.95 20.16 -23.76
N ILE A 17 -31.97 20.17 -22.90
CA ILE A 17 -31.84 19.87 -21.48
C ILE A 17 -31.36 18.43 -21.28
N GLY A 18 -31.92 17.46 -22.01
CA GLY A 18 -31.51 16.06 -21.96
C GLY A 18 -30.05 15.84 -22.39
N ALA A 19 -29.59 16.55 -23.42
CA ALA A 19 -28.21 16.50 -23.90
C ALA A 19 -27.23 17.11 -22.88
N MET A 20 -27.57 18.26 -22.28
CA MET A 20 -26.77 18.88 -21.22
C MET A 20 -26.68 18.00 -19.97
N ALA A 21 -27.82 17.42 -19.55
CA ALA A 21 -27.85 16.48 -18.43
C ALA A 21 -27.00 15.23 -18.71
N SER A 22 -27.08 14.68 -19.92
CA SER A 22 -26.25 13.54 -20.34
C SER A 22 -24.77 13.90 -20.31
N PHE A 23 -24.39 15.05 -20.89
CA PHE A 23 -23.01 15.53 -20.88
C PHE A 23 -22.47 15.75 -19.46
N ALA A 24 -23.24 16.41 -18.59
CA ALA A 24 -22.88 16.60 -17.20
C ALA A 24 -22.70 15.28 -16.45
N THR A 25 -23.60 14.32 -16.68
CA THR A 25 -23.52 12.98 -16.09
C THR A 25 -22.28 12.22 -16.57
N THR A 26 -21.99 12.24 -17.88
CA THR A 26 -20.80 11.62 -18.46
C THR A 26 -19.53 12.26 -17.91
N TRP A 27 -19.46 13.59 -17.83
CA TRP A 27 -18.31 14.30 -17.29
C TRP A 27 -18.06 13.95 -15.81
N LEU A 28 -19.12 13.97 -14.98
CA LEU A 28 -19.06 13.55 -13.58
C LEU A 28 -18.61 12.09 -13.44
N THR A 29 -19.13 11.21 -14.29
CA THR A 29 -18.79 9.78 -14.29
C THR A 29 -17.32 9.56 -14.65
N LEU A 30 -16.84 10.18 -15.74
CA LEU A 30 -15.44 10.10 -16.17
C LEU A 30 -14.50 10.61 -15.08
N ARG A 31 -14.79 11.79 -14.51
CA ARG A 31 -14.02 12.39 -13.40
C ARG A 31 -13.94 11.46 -12.19
N ASN A 32 -15.05 10.81 -11.82
CA ASN A 32 -15.07 9.90 -10.70
C ASN A 32 -14.32 8.60 -11.01
N GLN A 33 -14.42 8.07 -12.22
CA GLN A 33 -13.70 6.88 -12.67
C GLN A 33 -12.18 7.09 -12.71
N GLU A 34 -11.71 8.24 -13.20
CA GLU A 34 -10.27 8.57 -13.22
C GLU A 34 -9.70 8.61 -11.81
N ARG A 35 -10.37 9.31 -10.88
CA ARG A 35 -9.95 9.37 -9.47
C ARG A 35 -9.94 8.00 -8.81
N ALA A 36 -10.99 7.22 -9.01
CA ALA A 36 -11.07 5.87 -8.47
C ALA A 36 -9.93 4.97 -9.02
N THR A 37 -9.60 5.12 -10.31
CA THR A 37 -8.51 4.36 -10.95
C THR A 37 -7.15 4.71 -10.35
N LEU A 38 -6.87 6.00 -10.13
CA LEU A 38 -5.62 6.44 -9.50
C LEU A 38 -5.47 5.86 -8.08
N LEU A 39 -6.53 5.92 -7.26
CA LEU A 39 -6.51 5.36 -5.91
C LEU A 39 -6.26 3.84 -5.91
N VAL A 40 -6.86 3.11 -6.85
CA VAL A 40 -6.65 1.67 -7.00
C VAL A 40 -5.20 1.37 -7.42
N GLN A 41 -4.63 2.16 -8.33
CA GLN A 41 -3.25 1.99 -8.78
C GLN A 41 -2.25 2.29 -7.66
N ASP A 42 -2.43 3.37 -6.92
CA ASP A 42 -1.57 3.73 -5.79
C ASP A 42 -1.64 2.67 -4.69
N ARG A 43 -2.84 2.16 -4.40
CA ARG A 43 -3.05 1.03 -3.48
C ARG A 43 -2.31 -0.22 -3.95
N ALA A 44 -2.49 -0.63 -5.20
CA ALA A 44 -1.86 -1.83 -5.74
C ALA A 44 -0.32 -1.72 -5.72
N ARG A 45 0.21 -0.51 -5.96
CA ARG A 45 1.64 -0.23 -5.84
C ARG A 45 2.13 -0.40 -4.40
N ARG A 46 1.44 0.21 -3.42
CA ARG A 46 1.77 0.09 -1.99
C ARG A 46 1.67 -1.36 -1.51
N GLU A 47 0.61 -2.08 -1.90
CA GLU A 47 0.43 -3.50 -1.57
C GLU A 47 1.58 -4.37 -2.09
N THR A 48 1.97 -4.17 -3.35
CA THR A 48 3.13 -4.88 -3.95
C THR A 48 4.42 -4.56 -3.18
N LEU A 49 4.65 -3.28 -2.87
CA LEU A 49 5.84 -2.82 -2.17
C LEU A 49 5.93 -3.38 -0.75
N TYR A 50 4.83 -3.38 0.00
CA TYR A 50 4.80 -3.95 1.36
C TYR A 50 4.98 -5.46 1.34
N GLY A 51 4.43 -6.15 0.34
CA GLY A 51 4.70 -7.57 0.12
C GLY A 51 6.17 -7.86 -0.22
N GLU A 52 6.83 -7.00 -1.00
CA GLU A 52 8.26 -7.08 -1.28
C GLU A 52 9.09 -6.98 0.01
N PHE A 53 8.78 -5.97 0.84
CA PHE A 53 9.44 -5.78 2.13
C PHE A 53 9.25 -6.95 3.07
N ILE A 54 8.02 -7.43 3.26
CA ILE A 54 7.71 -8.55 4.16
C ILE A 54 8.50 -9.79 3.77
N ARG A 55 8.56 -10.10 2.46
CA ARG A 55 9.31 -11.26 1.97
C ARG A 55 10.79 -11.14 2.30
N GLU A 56 11.41 -10.02 1.92
CA GLU A 56 12.84 -9.80 2.13
C GLU A 56 13.21 -9.80 3.61
N ALA A 57 12.44 -9.08 4.42
CA ALA A 57 12.64 -9.00 5.86
C ALA A 57 12.48 -10.37 6.55
N SER A 58 11.49 -11.18 6.13
CA SER A 58 11.30 -12.53 6.68
C SER A 58 12.48 -13.44 6.36
N THR A 59 12.98 -13.37 5.12
CA THR A 59 14.14 -14.15 4.68
C THR A 59 15.39 -13.78 5.47
N LEU A 60 15.69 -12.48 5.59
CA LEU A 60 16.86 -11.99 6.32
C LEU A 60 16.74 -12.24 7.83
N PHE A 61 15.53 -12.11 8.39
CA PHE A 61 15.32 -12.41 9.80
C PHE A 61 15.60 -13.89 10.10
N GLY A 62 15.09 -14.81 9.28
CA GLY A 62 15.38 -16.25 9.41
C GLY A 62 16.88 -16.57 9.23
N ASP A 63 17.53 -15.95 8.24
CA ASP A 63 18.98 -16.10 8.01
C ASP A 63 19.80 -15.65 9.24
N ALA A 64 19.44 -14.50 9.82
CA ALA A 64 20.11 -13.92 10.99
C ALA A 64 20.02 -14.77 12.26
N PHE A 65 19.11 -15.76 12.36
CA PHE A 65 19.09 -16.70 13.49
C PHE A 65 20.20 -17.74 13.41
N GLN A 66 20.58 -18.15 12.21
CA GLN A 66 21.51 -19.26 11.97
C GLN A 66 22.91 -18.76 11.59
N HIS A 67 23.00 -17.55 11.02
CA HIS A 67 24.20 -17.02 10.45
C HIS A 67 24.49 -15.61 10.97
N ALA A 68 25.77 -15.32 11.19
CA ALA A 68 26.25 -13.95 11.31
C ALA A 68 26.21 -13.26 9.93
N LEU A 69 26.24 -11.93 9.91
CA LEU A 69 26.32 -11.18 8.66
C LEU A 69 27.69 -11.40 8.01
N ASP A 70 27.74 -12.29 7.04
CA ASP A 70 28.90 -12.67 6.23
C ASP A 70 29.09 -11.74 5.02
N ASP A 71 27.99 -11.30 4.42
CA ASP A 71 27.96 -10.38 3.29
C ASP A 71 26.99 -9.21 3.55
N PRO A 72 27.48 -7.97 3.72
CA PRO A 72 26.62 -6.81 3.92
C PRO A 72 25.74 -6.50 2.70
N ALA A 73 26.05 -7.03 1.51
CA ALA A 73 25.19 -6.88 0.33
C ALA A 73 23.78 -7.48 0.54
N LYS A 74 23.63 -8.45 1.45
CA LYS A 74 22.34 -9.04 1.84
C LYS A 74 21.35 -7.98 2.35
N LEU A 75 21.82 -6.94 3.03
CA LEU A 75 20.97 -5.87 3.59
C LEU A 75 20.66 -4.76 2.57
N VAL A 76 21.39 -4.69 1.45
CA VAL A 76 21.24 -3.62 0.45
C VAL A 76 19.85 -3.65 -0.17
N ASN A 77 19.32 -4.83 -0.48
CA ASN A 77 17.99 -4.96 -1.07
C ASN A 77 16.91 -4.53 -0.07
N LEU A 78 17.01 -4.95 1.19
CA LEU A 78 16.11 -4.50 2.26
C LEU A 78 16.15 -2.97 2.41
N TYR A 79 17.35 -2.37 2.42
CA TYR A 79 17.51 -0.92 2.47
C TYR A 79 16.90 -0.21 1.25
N ALA A 80 17.07 -0.78 0.05
CA ALA A 80 16.45 -0.25 -1.16
C ALA A 80 14.92 -0.25 -1.07
N ILE A 81 14.32 -1.33 -0.53
CA ILE A 81 12.88 -1.41 -0.31
C ILE A 81 12.41 -0.37 0.72
N VAL A 82 13.14 -0.16 1.82
CA VAL A 82 12.83 0.92 2.79
C VAL A 82 12.83 2.30 2.11
N ASN A 83 13.78 2.56 1.21
CA ASN A 83 13.80 3.81 0.46
C ASN A 83 12.64 3.94 -0.53
N LYS A 84 12.18 2.84 -1.15
CA LYS A 84 10.94 2.84 -1.92
C LYS A 84 9.73 3.13 -1.03
N ILE A 85 9.67 2.57 0.18
CA ILE A 85 8.61 2.87 1.18
C ILE A 85 8.64 4.35 1.55
N ARG A 86 9.82 4.95 1.71
CA ARG A 86 9.95 6.41 1.96
C ARG A 86 9.32 7.27 0.87
N LEU A 87 9.31 6.80 -0.38
CA LEU A 87 8.71 7.51 -1.51
C LEU A 87 7.19 7.37 -1.57
N PHE A 88 6.64 6.22 -1.18
CA PHE A 88 5.25 5.86 -1.47
C PHE A 88 4.37 5.59 -0.26
N GLY A 89 4.94 5.24 0.88
CA GLY A 89 4.21 4.90 2.10
C GLY A 89 3.96 6.07 3.02
N GLU A 90 3.08 5.87 3.99
CA GLU A 90 2.84 6.85 5.05
C GLU A 90 4.00 6.88 6.06
N PRO A 91 4.19 8.01 6.78
CA PRO A 91 5.25 8.13 7.78
C PRO A 91 5.27 7.00 8.83
N GLU A 92 4.09 6.59 9.31
CA GLU A 92 3.94 5.50 10.29
C GLU A 92 4.44 4.16 9.72
N THR A 93 4.20 3.90 8.43
CA THR A 93 4.66 2.67 7.75
C THR A 93 6.17 2.68 7.54
N LEU A 94 6.74 3.84 7.22
CA LEU A 94 8.18 4.02 7.10
C LEU A 94 8.90 3.78 8.43
N GLU A 95 8.40 4.37 9.52
CA GLU A 95 8.98 4.20 10.86
C GLU A 95 9.04 2.72 11.27
N GLU A 96 7.96 1.96 11.05
CA GLU A 96 7.95 0.54 11.36
C GLU A 96 8.83 -0.29 10.41
N ALA A 97 8.98 0.10 9.15
CA ALA A 97 9.94 -0.53 8.24
C ALA A 97 11.39 -0.32 8.70
N GLU A 98 11.74 0.89 9.14
CA GLU A 98 13.06 1.20 9.69
C GLU A 98 13.32 0.41 10.98
N ARG A 99 12.32 0.28 11.86
CA ARG A 99 12.40 -0.52 13.09
C ARG A 99 12.68 -1.99 12.77
N VAL A 100 11.98 -2.58 11.79
CA VAL A 100 12.22 -3.95 11.32
C VAL A 100 13.66 -4.10 10.82
N MET A 101 14.13 -3.19 9.96
CA MET A 101 15.48 -3.25 9.40
C MET A 101 16.56 -3.17 10.50
N GLN A 102 16.41 -2.27 11.46
CA GLN A 102 17.31 -2.15 12.61
C GLN A 102 17.33 -3.44 13.44
N ARG A 103 16.17 -4.06 13.65
CA ARG A 103 16.04 -5.28 14.44
C ARG A 103 16.65 -6.50 13.75
N ILE A 104 16.50 -6.62 12.44
CA ILE A 104 17.19 -7.63 11.62
C ILE A 104 18.70 -7.43 11.72
N GLY A 105 19.17 -6.19 11.52
CA GLY A 105 20.59 -5.84 11.69
C GLY A 105 21.12 -6.23 13.07
N ALA A 106 20.41 -5.88 14.14
CA ALA A 106 20.78 -6.23 15.51
C ALA A 106 20.80 -7.76 15.76
N THR A 107 19.93 -8.52 15.06
CA THR A 107 19.89 -9.99 15.19
C THR A 107 21.14 -10.63 14.61
N TYR A 108 21.66 -10.13 13.48
CA TYR A 108 22.92 -10.59 12.90
C TYR A 108 24.16 -10.36 13.78
N PHE A 109 24.12 -9.37 14.68
CA PHE A 109 25.22 -9.07 15.61
C PHE A 109 25.03 -9.69 17.00
N ALA A 110 23.91 -10.36 17.26
CA ALA A 110 23.68 -11.09 18.49
C ALA A 110 24.34 -12.48 18.44
N PRO A 111 24.71 -13.07 19.59
CA PRO A 111 25.12 -14.48 19.63
C PRO A 111 24.04 -15.37 19.02
N ASN A 112 24.44 -16.38 18.25
CA ASN A 112 23.52 -17.33 17.61
C ASN A 112 22.48 -17.83 18.62
N LYS A 113 21.21 -17.60 18.31
CA LYS A 113 20.09 -18.01 19.18
C LYS A 113 19.78 -19.48 18.92
N ASP A 114 19.45 -20.21 19.98
CA ASP A 114 18.94 -21.57 19.84
C ASP A 114 17.65 -21.56 19.00
N LEU A 115 17.52 -22.52 18.08
CA LEU A 115 16.33 -22.68 17.23
C LEU A 115 15.06 -22.89 18.07
N SER A 116 15.19 -23.38 19.31
CA SER A 116 14.08 -23.45 20.27
C SER A 116 13.46 -22.07 20.56
N ALA A 117 14.27 -21.00 20.56
CA ALA A 117 13.78 -19.62 20.74
C ALA A 117 12.99 -19.11 19.52
N TYR A 118 13.12 -19.77 18.35
CA TYR A 118 12.32 -19.46 17.16
C TYR A 118 10.86 -19.91 17.33
N ALA A 119 10.61 -20.98 18.10
CA ALA A 119 9.25 -21.46 18.38
C ALA A 119 8.47 -20.49 19.28
N ASP A 120 9.15 -19.80 20.21
CA ASP A 120 8.54 -18.81 21.10
C ASP A 120 8.19 -17.48 20.40
N ILE A 121 8.72 -17.26 19.18
CA ILE A 121 8.42 -16.07 18.36
C ILE A 121 6.92 -15.94 18.10
N HIS A 122 6.26 -17.08 17.89
CA HIS A 122 4.84 -17.13 17.58
C HIS A 122 3.92 -16.75 18.73
N HIS A 123 4.35 -16.85 19.98
CA HIS A 123 3.48 -16.63 21.14
C HIS A 123 3.55 -15.23 21.73
N SER A 124 4.65 -14.51 21.51
CA SER A 124 4.88 -13.26 22.24
C SER A 124 4.51 -11.99 21.45
N GLY A 125 4.44 -12.03 20.12
CA GLY A 125 4.28 -10.83 19.26
C GLY A 125 5.47 -9.87 19.30
N ASP A 126 6.11 -9.73 20.48
CA ASP A 126 7.32 -8.97 20.74
C ASP A 126 8.54 -9.56 20.03
N LEU A 127 8.47 -10.80 19.55
CA LEU A 127 9.55 -11.48 18.83
C LEU A 127 9.40 -11.44 17.31
N ASP A 128 8.19 -11.24 16.78
CA ASP A 128 7.94 -11.09 15.33
C ASP A 128 8.20 -9.63 14.93
N PRO A 129 9.32 -9.32 14.25
CA PRO A 129 9.63 -7.95 13.86
C PRO A 129 8.56 -7.38 12.92
N LEU A 130 7.85 -8.20 12.15
CA LEU A 130 6.93 -7.77 11.10
C LEU A 130 5.50 -7.53 11.58
N CYS A 131 5.16 -7.93 12.81
CA CYS A 131 3.80 -7.82 13.33
C CYS A 131 3.29 -6.36 13.31
N ALA A 132 4.06 -5.43 13.90
CA ALA A 132 3.71 -4.00 13.95
C ALA A 132 3.66 -3.38 12.54
N PHE A 133 4.67 -3.66 11.71
CA PHE A 133 4.72 -3.21 10.31
C PHE A 133 3.47 -3.66 9.54
N SER A 134 3.10 -4.95 9.61
CA SER A 134 1.94 -5.49 8.90
C SER A 134 0.61 -4.89 9.38
N ALA A 135 0.50 -4.53 10.65
CA ALA A 135 -0.66 -3.86 11.21
C ALA A 135 -0.83 -2.43 10.65
N VAL A 136 0.27 -1.67 10.60
CA VAL A 136 0.27 -0.32 10.02
C VAL A 136 0.02 -0.36 8.51
N CYS A 137 0.64 -1.28 7.76
CA CYS A 137 0.33 -1.48 6.35
C CYS A 137 -1.15 -1.77 6.11
N ARG A 138 -1.77 -2.60 6.96
CA ARG A 138 -3.21 -2.91 6.86
C ARG A 138 -4.07 -1.67 7.08
N LYS A 139 -3.72 -0.83 8.06
CA LYS A 139 -4.40 0.44 8.34
C LYS A 139 -4.27 1.40 7.15
N GLU A 140 -3.05 1.57 6.64
CA GLU A 140 -2.79 2.43 5.49
C GLU A 140 -3.57 1.97 4.25
N LEU A 141 -3.50 0.68 3.93
CA LEU A 141 -4.26 0.12 2.81
C LEU A 141 -5.77 0.17 3.07
N ALA A 142 -6.26 0.20 4.32
CA ALA A 142 -7.69 0.34 4.58
C ALA A 142 -8.20 1.78 4.35
N ILE A 143 -7.38 2.81 4.59
CA ILE A 143 -7.75 4.22 4.42
C ILE A 143 -8.01 4.55 2.94
N ALA A 144 -7.25 3.97 2.02
CA ALA A 144 -7.45 4.11 0.57
C ALA A 144 -8.78 3.50 0.03
N ARG A 145 -9.67 3.00 0.89
CA ARG A 145 -11.02 2.52 0.52
C ARG A 145 -12.13 3.57 0.69
N ARG A 146 -11.86 4.70 1.35
CA ARG A 146 -12.83 5.78 1.57
C ARG A 146 -12.63 6.89 0.54
#